data_AF-A0A2E5CDH3-F1
#
_entry.id   AF-A0A2E5CDH3-F1
#
_cell.length_a   1.000
_cell.length_b   1.000
_cell.length_c   1.000
_cell.angle_alpha   90.00
_cell.angle_beta   90.00
_cell.angle_gamma   90.00
#
_symmetry.space_group_name_H-M   'P 1'
#
loop_
_entity.id
_entity.type
_entity.pdbx_description
1 polymer ?
#
loop_
_entity_poly.entity_id
_entity_poly.type
_entity_poly.pdbx_seq_one_letter_code
_entity_poly.pdbx_strand_id
1 'polypeptide(L)'
;YALTRFERQKLAIESDTPFIRFGKTNMAASDEGKMMKGWAADYDSQSPVVIDVRIGKKKIAEIPASEYRSTANERNIHRNGFVGFSFTYSSKLKAGTRIDFMASANGLLLMSDTVRF
;
A
#
# COMPACT_ATOMS: atom_id res chain seq x y z
N TYR A 1 19.56 -0.30 -3.57
CA TYR A 1 18.96 -1.60 -3.89
C TYR A 1 17.79 -1.86 -2.95
N ALA A 2 16.65 -2.34 -3.45
CA ALA A 2 15.53 -2.74 -2.58
C ALA A 2 15.85 -4.10 -1.95
N LEU A 3 15.67 -4.24 -0.64
CA LEU A 3 15.90 -5.49 0.08
C LEU A 3 14.98 -6.61 -0.43
N THR A 4 15.50 -7.84 -0.49
CA THR A 4 14.72 -9.04 -0.78
C THR A 4 13.68 -9.30 0.32
N ARG A 5 12.71 -10.17 0.06
CA ARG A 5 11.66 -10.51 1.05
C ARG A 5 12.26 -11.06 2.34
N PHE A 6 13.24 -11.97 2.24
CA PHE A 6 13.87 -12.58 3.40
C PHE A 6 14.58 -11.54 4.26
N GLU A 7 15.35 -10.65 3.64
CA GLU A 7 16.07 -9.58 4.35
C GLU A 7 15.10 -8.61 5.04
N ARG A 8 13.99 -8.23 4.39
CA ARG A 8 12.97 -7.38 5.01
C ARG A 8 12.30 -8.05 6.21
N GLN A 9 12.03 -9.36 6.13
CA GLN A 9 11.44 -10.10 7.24
C GLN A 9 12.42 -10.21 8.40
N LYS A 10 13.69 -10.52 8.12
CA LYS A 10 14.75 -10.55 9.12
C LYS A 10 14.89 -9.19 9.82
N LEU A 11 14.95 -8.10 9.05
CA LEU A 11 15.06 -6.74 9.61
C LEU A 11 13.84 -6.38 10.48
N ALA A 12 12.63 -6.77 10.06
CA ALA A 12 11.41 -6.51 10.81
C ALA A 12 11.45 -7.21 12.17
N ILE A 13 11.91 -8.46 12.22
CA ILE A 13 12.12 -9.23 13.45
C ILE A 13 13.20 -8.57 14.33
N GLU A 14 14.36 -8.24 13.75
CA GLU A 14 15.48 -7.64 14.49
C GLU A 14 15.13 -6.25 15.06
N SER A 15 14.23 -5.52 14.40
CA SER A 15 13.80 -4.17 14.80
C SER A 15 12.49 -4.16 15.60
N ASP A 16 11.91 -5.33 15.90
CA ASP A 16 10.59 -5.47 16.52
C ASP A 16 9.49 -4.61 15.86
N THR A 17 9.44 -4.64 14.53
CA THR A 17 8.45 -3.90 13.73
C THR A 17 7.58 -4.83 12.90
N PRO A 18 6.33 -4.43 12.56
CA PRO A 18 5.45 -5.26 11.74
C PRO A 18 6.04 -5.59 10.36
N PHE A 19 5.99 -6.86 9.97
CA PHE A 19 6.42 -7.28 8.64
C PHE A 19 5.28 -7.19 7.62
N ILE A 20 5.19 -6.04 6.97
CA ILE A 20 4.10 -5.75 6.03
C ILE A 20 4.44 -6.29 4.63
N ARG A 21 3.57 -7.18 4.14
CA ARG A 21 3.56 -7.65 2.76
C ARG A 21 2.60 -6.79 1.94
N PHE A 22 2.97 -6.50 0.70
CA PHE A 22 2.18 -5.62 -0.16
C PHE A 22 2.40 -5.92 -1.64
N GLY A 23 1.52 -5.38 -2.47
CA GLY A 23 1.67 -5.39 -3.92
C GLY A 23 0.67 -4.47 -4.62
N LYS A 24 0.97 -4.14 -5.88
CA LYS A 24 0.07 -3.40 -6.75
C LYS A 24 -1.02 -4.35 -7.27
N THR A 25 -2.25 -3.85 -7.36
CA THR A 25 -3.35 -4.56 -8.01
C THR A 25 -3.43 -4.12 -9.47
N ASN A 26 -3.79 -5.02 -10.38
CA ASN A 26 -3.98 -4.67 -11.79
C ASN A 26 -5.04 -3.55 -11.92
N MET A 27 -4.74 -2.55 -12.73
CA MET A 27 -5.62 -1.42 -13.04
C MET A 27 -5.79 -1.32 -14.54
N ALA A 28 -6.92 -0.76 -14.99
CA ALA A 28 -7.08 -0.42 -16.40
C ALA A 28 -6.11 0.69 -16.78
N ALA A 29 -5.67 0.72 -18.04
CA ALA A 29 -4.80 1.78 -18.54
C ALA A 29 -5.43 3.19 -18.37
N SER A 30 -6.76 3.28 -18.40
CA SER A 30 -7.51 4.53 -18.17
C SER A 30 -7.37 5.09 -16.75
N ASP A 31 -7.01 4.25 -15.79
CA ASP A 31 -6.90 4.56 -14.35
C ASP A 31 -5.46 4.92 -13.94
N GLU A 32 -4.47 4.57 -14.77
CA GLU A 32 -3.06 4.85 -14.47
C GLU A 32 -2.81 6.36 -14.31
N GLY A 33 -2.14 6.74 -13.22
CA GLY A 33 -1.87 8.14 -12.91
C GLY A 33 -3.10 8.96 -12.53
N LYS A 34 -4.28 8.34 -12.37
CA LYS A 34 -5.50 8.93 -11.76
C LYS A 34 -5.82 8.31 -10.42
N MET A 35 -5.43 7.06 -10.20
CA MET A 35 -5.61 6.39 -8.92
C MET A 35 -4.57 5.30 -8.69
N MET A 36 -4.48 4.85 -7.44
CA MET A 36 -3.75 3.66 -7.04
C MET A 36 -4.70 2.59 -6.53
N LYS A 37 -4.44 1.32 -6.88
CA LYS A 37 -5.04 0.15 -6.26
C LYS A 37 -3.93 -0.80 -5.84
N GLY A 38 -4.02 -1.28 -4.61
CA GLY A 38 -3.03 -2.18 -4.05
C GLY A 38 -3.61 -3.09 -2.99
N TRP A 39 -2.72 -3.81 -2.33
CA TRP A 39 -3.02 -4.55 -1.12
C TRP A 39 -1.85 -4.47 -0.15
N ALA A 40 -2.16 -4.54 1.14
CA ALA A 40 -1.18 -4.59 2.21
C ALA A 40 -1.71 -5.47 3.34
N ALA A 41 -0.84 -6.32 3.89
CA ALA A 41 -1.19 -7.26 4.94
C ALA A 41 -0.02 -7.41 5.93
N ASP A 42 -0.34 -7.31 7.21
CA ASP A 42 0.51 -7.72 8.31
C ASP A 42 -0.04 -9.04 8.84
N TYR A 43 0.69 -10.15 8.66
CA TYR A 43 0.20 -11.48 9.00
C TYR A 43 0.14 -11.73 10.51
N ASP A 44 0.79 -10.87 11.31
CA ASP A 44 0.81 -10.98 12.76
C ASP A 44 -0.36 -10.22 13.40
N SER A 45 -1.18 -9.51 12.61
CA SER A 45 -2.31 -8.71 13.07
C SER A 45 -3.58 -8.94 12.26
N GLN A 46 -4.73 -9.08 12.92
CA GLN A 46 -6.04 -9.12 12.25
C GLN A 46 -6.60 -7.73 11.91
N SER A 47 -5.89 -6.66 12.29
CA SER A 47 -6.26 -5.29 11.94
C SER A 47 -5.83 -4.97 10.50
N PRO A 48 -6.57 -4.10 9.77
CA PRO A 48 -6.11 -3.63 8.47
C PRO A 48 -4.81 -2.85 8.61
N VAL A 49 -3.91 -3.00 7.63
CA VAL A 49 -2.72 -2.14 7.54
C VAL A 49 -3.17 -0.71 7.24
N VAL A 50 -2.78 0.25 8.07
CA VAL A 50 -3.04 1.67 7.84
C VAL A 50 -1.96 2.25 6.93
N ILE A 51 -2.37 2.98 5.89
CA ILE A 51 -1.50 3.53 4.85
C ILE A 51 -1.59 5.04 4.87
N ASP A 52 -0.45 5.68 5.10
CA ASP A 52 -0.26 7.11 4.91
C ASP A 52 -0.03 7.40 3.43
N VAL A 53 -0.89 8.21 2.83
CA VAL A 53 -0.69 8.74 1.47
C VAL A 53 0.00 10.09 1.59
N ARG A 54 1.17 10.23 0.95
CA ARG A 54 2.04 11.40 1.10
C ARG A 54 2.46 12.02 -0.22
N ILE A 55 2.69 13.34 -0.19
CA ILE A 55 3.40 14.10 -1.21
C ILE A 55 4.69 14.63 -0.58
N GLY A 56 5.82 14.02 -0.94
CA GLY A 56 7.09 14.25 -0.24
C GLY A 56 6.93 13.98 1.26
N LYS A 57 7.20 14.98 2.10
CA LYS A 57 7.07 14.86 3.57
C LYS A 57 5.64 15.07 4.10
N LYS A 58 4.70 15.56 3.28
CA LYS A 58 3.35 15.93 3.74
C LYS A 58 2.39 14.75 3.59
N LYS A 59 1.78 14.33 4.70
CA LYS A 59 0.61 13.42 4.68
C LYS A 59 -0.62 14.16 4.13
N ILE A 60 -1.24 13.59 3.10
CA ILE A 60 -2.43 14.14 2.45
C ILE A 60 -3.69 13.33 2.74
N ALA A 61 -3.53 12.04 3.07
CA ALA A 61 -4.62 11.16 3.49
C ALA A 61 -4.07 9.98 4.29
N GLU A 62 -4.98 9.28 4.94
CA GLU A 62 -4.73 8.02 5.63
C GLU A 62 -5.85 7.06 5.23
N ILE A 63 -5.50 5.86 4.77
CA ILE A 63 -6.47 4.88 4.27
C ILE A 63 -6.19 3.49 4.86
N PRO A 64 -7.21 2.73 5.27
CA PRO A 64 -7.04 1.35 5.71
C PRO A 64 -6.99 0.39 4.50
N ALA A 65 -6.10 -0.60 4.57
CA ALA A 65 -6.10 -1.74 3.66
C ALA A 65 -7.19 -2.77 4.05
N SER A 66 -8.45 -2.36 3.95
CA SER A 66 -9.62 -3.15 4.36
C SER A 66 -10.59 -3.46 3.24
N GLU A 67 -10.29 -3.10 1.99
CA GLU A 67 -11.16 -3.44 0.87
C GLU A 67 -11.10 -4.94 0.57
N TYR A 68 -12.26 -5.53 0.30
CA TYR A 68 -12.35 -6.94 -0.05
C TYR A 68 -11.72 -7.22 -1.42
N ARG A 69 -10.95 -8.32 -1.51
CA ARG A 69 -10.40 -8.84 -2.76
C ARG A 69 -10.72 -10.33 -2.87
N SER A 70 -11.55 -10.69 -3.85
CA SER A 70 -11.94 -12.09 -4.10
C SER A 70 -10.73 -13.00 -4.30
N THR A 71 -9.79 -12.58 -5.16
CA THR A 71 -8.55 -13.34 -5.41
C THR A 71 -7.67 -13.53 -4.17
N ALA A 72 -7.75 -12.63 -3.19
CA ALA A 72 -7.06 -12.79 -1.92
C ALA A 72 -7.80 -13.81 -1.04
N ASN A 73 -9.12 -13.71 -0.96
CA ASN A 73 -9.96 -14.65 -0.22
C ASN A 73 -9.85 -16.09 -0.76
N GLU A 74 -9.97 -16.28 -2.08
CA GLU A 74 -9.84 -17.57 -2.77
C GLU A 74 -8.50 -18.26 -2.50
N ARG A 75 -7.45 -17.47 -2.23
CA ARG A 75 -6.11 -17.95 -1.91
C ARG A 75 -5.84 -18.01 -0.40
N ASN A 76 -6.87 -17.83 0.43
CA ASN A 76 -6.77 -17.74 1.89
C ASN A 76 -5.69 -16.73 2.34
N ILE A 77 -5.54 -15.64 1.59
CA ILE A 77 -4.66 -14.53 1.95
C ILE A 77 -5.42 -13.68 2.97
N HIS A 78 -4.99 -13.81 4.22
CA HIS A 78 -5.18 -12.94 5.40
C HIS A 78 -6.49 -12.14 5.50
N ARG A 79 -7.08 -12.08 6.70
CA ARG A 79 -8.35 -11.35 6.94
C ARG A 79 -9.45 -11.69 5.92
N ASN A 80 -9.54 -12.94 5.47
CA ASN A 80 -10.53 -13.40 4.47
C ASN A 80 -10.56 -12.52 3.20
N GLY A 81 -9.39 -12.07 2.74
CA GLY A 81 -9.24 -11.23 1.56
C GLY A 81 -9.52 -9.74 1.75
N PHE A 82 -9.83 -9.27 2.95
CA PHE A 82 -9.96 -7.84 3.28
C PHE A 82 -8.58 -7.21 3.49
N VAL A 83 -7.81 -7.08 2.41
CA VAL A 83 -6.43 -6.57 2.42
C VAL A 83 -6.18 -5.50 1.35
N GLY A 84 -7.20 -5.15 0.58
CA GLY A 84 -7.11 -4.21 -0.53
C GLY A 84 -7.20 -2.75 -0.08
N PHE A 85 -6.73 -1.85 -0.93
CA PHE A 85 -7.02 -0.43 -0.83
C PHE A 85 -7.06 0.19 -2.22
N SER A 86 -7.79 1.30 -2.31
CA SER A 86 -7.82 2.17 -3.47
C SER A 86 -7.72 3.63 -3.05
N PHE A 87 -7.09 4.45 -3.89
CA PHE A 87 -6.97 5.89 -3.65
C PHE A 87 -6.99 6.66 -4.95
N THR A 88 -8.04 7.46 -5.14
CA THR A 88 -8.18 8.34 -6.31
C THR A 88 -7.48 9.67 -6.06
N TYR A 89 -6.67 10.09 -7.02
CA TYR A 89 -5.96 11.35 -6.95
C TYR A 89 -6.92 12.52 -7.13
N SER A 90 -6.77 13.55 -6.29
CA SER A 90 -7.54 14.77 -6.45
C SER A 90 -7.20 15.46 -7.76
N SER A 91 -8.21 15.96 -8.48
CA SER A 91 -8.04 16.77 -9.70
C SER A 91 -7.23 18.06 -9.49
N LYS A 92 -7.01 18.46 -8.24
CA LYS A 92 -6.16 19.61 -7.87
C LYS A 92 -4.66 19.29 -7.91
N LEU A 93 -4.28 18.02 -8.02
CA LEU A 93 -2.89 17.61 -8.12
C LEU A 93 -2.36 17.88 -9.53
N LYS A 94 -1.10 18.31 -9.61
CA LYS A 94 -0.44 18.56 -10.90
C LYS A 94 0.06 17.24 -11.48
N ALA A 95 -0.03 17.09 -12.80
CA ALA A 95 0.70 16.06 -13.52
C ALA A 95 2.19 16.07 -13.12
N GLY A 96 2.78 14.88 -12.98
CA GLY A 96 4.15 14.71 -12.49
C GLY A 96 4.29 14.70 -10.97
N THR A 97 3.23 14.97 -10.19
CA THR A 97 3.27 14.85 -8.73
C THR A 97 3.50 13.39 -8.33
N ARG A 98 4.57 13.13 -7.57
CA ARG A 98 4.83 11.82 -6.97
C ARG A 98 3.98 11.66 -5.71
N ILE A 99 3.26 10.55 -5.64
CA ILE A 99 2.50 10.11 -4.47
C ILE A 99 3.17 8.88 -3.89
N ASP A 100 3.49 8.93 -2.61
CA ASP A 100 4.08 7.81 -1.87
C ASP A 100 3.06 7.23 -0.89
N PHE A 101 2.92 5.91 -0.92
CA PHE A 101 2.04 5.14 -0.02
C PHE A 101 2.93 4.42 0.98
N MET A 102 2.83 4.82 2.24
CA MET A 102 3.69 4.30 3.30
C MET A 102 2.86 3.60 4.37
N ALA A 103 3.35 2.50 4.91
CA ALA A 103 2.73 1.90 6.09
C ALA A 103 2.89 2.83 7.29
N SER A 104 1.79 3.16 7.95
CA SER A 104 1.80 4.07 9.10
C SER A 104 2.57 3.49 10.29
N ALA A 105 2.52 2.16 10.47
CA ALA A 105 3.11 1.47 11.62
C ALA A 105 4.65 1.54 11.70
N ASN A 106 5.34 1.61 10.56
CA ASN A 106 6.81 1.57 10.52
C ASN A 106 7.44 2.48 9.45
N GLY A 107 6.63 3.28 8.76
CA GLY A 107 7.11 4.19 7.71
C GLY A 107 7.60 3.49 6.43
N LEU A 108 7.38 2.18 6.28
CA LEU A 108 7.81 1.42 5.11
C LEU A 108 7.13 1.94 3.84
N LEU A 109 7.92 2.33 2.83
CA LEU A 109 7.39 2.65 1.51
C LEU A 109 6.83 1.38 0.86
N LEU A 110 5.52 1.35 0.65
CA LEU A 110 4.81 0.25 -0.01
C LEU A 110 4.84 0.42 -1.53
N MET A 111 4.52 1.62 -2.01
CA MET A 111 4.53 1.93 -3.43
C MET A 111 4.59 3.42 -3.68
N SER A 112 5.05 3.77 -4.87
CA SER A 112 5.02 5.13 -5.39
C SER A 112 4.31 5.15 -6.74
N ASP A 113 3.67 6.26 -7.05
CA ASP A 113 3.09 6.51 -8.36
C ASP A 113 3.21 7.99 -8.73
N THR A 114 2.95 8.28 -9.99
CA THR A 114 3.00 9.64 -10.52
C THR A 114 1.66 10.00 -11.13
N VAL A 115 1.13 11.16 -10.78
CA VAL A 115 -0.09 11.73 -11.40
C VAL A 115 0.14 12.00 -12.88
N ARG A 116 -0.81 11.62 -13.77
CA ARG A 116 -0.64 11.72 -15.24
C ARG A 116 -1.77 12.38 -16.04
N PHE A 117 -2.86 12.80 -15.39
CA PHE A 117 -3.98 13.46 -16.09
C PHE A 117 -3.78 14.97 -16.21
#